data_AF-A0A6B2G1I8-F1
#
_entry.id   AF-A0A6B2G1I8-F1
#
_cell.length_a   1.000
_cell.length_b   1.000
_cell.length_c   1.000
_cell.angle_alpha   90.00
_cell.angle_beta   90.00
_cell.angle_gamma   90.00
#
_symmetry.space_group_name_H-M   'P 1'
#
loop_
_entity.id
_entity.type
_entity.pdbx_description
1 polymer ?
#
loop_
_entity_poly.entity_id
_entity_poly.type
_entity_poly.pdbx_seq_one_letter_code
_entity_poly.pdbx_strand_id
1 'polypeptide(L)'
;LQFERKTEFRKLCDVTRIHLQQIVKYNQNTLSINLGDPASIDLQLEVRLGQLDLAISMELWNEAFKTMEDIHFLLRLTKKAPHPKILAIFYQKISLVFSKANVPLFHAIALQKLFILIKEHKKGFKPEEMTKVSSRVLAATISVPLTSNQTEIDALLLRFNENWSNPLQLAAILGLGSIPTRNAIVEEMIKISILQYADPTIVNIFNAIHGYAHYKNLCQYVNDELANIPSFLIDDMSPYLDSIRKVAFCTLL
;
A
#
# COMPACT_ATOMS: atom_id res chain seq x y z
N LEU A 1 4.58 -13.43 -20.68
CA LEU A 1 4.25 -14.41 -19.64
C LEU A 1 4.60 -15.83 -20.05
N GLN A 2 4.07 -16.34 -21.17
CA GLN A 2 4.27 -17.73 -21.63
C GLN A 2 5.74 -18.23 -21.72
N PHE A 3 6.70 -17.32 -21.90
CA PHE A 3 8.13 -17.64 -22.07
C PHE A 3 9.05 -16.97 -21.04
N GLU A 4 8.49 -16.36 -19.97
CA GLU A 4 9.26 -15.72 -18.88
C GLU A 4 10.40 -14.77 -19.32
N ARG A 5 10.22 -14.10 -20.46
CA ARG A 5 11.20 -13.19 -21.08
C ARG A 5 11.32 -11.86 -20.31
N LYS A 6 12.00 -11.90 -19.16
CA LYS A 6 12.18 -10.78 -18.22
C LYS A 6 12.95 -9.61 -18.84
N THR A 7 13.95 -9.88 -19.67
CA THR A 7 14.78 -8.84 -20.30
C THR A 7 14.00 -8.02 -21.33
N GLU A 8 13.23 -8.69 -22.17
CA GLU A 8 12.38 -8.09 -23.19
C GLU A 8 11.24 -7.30 -22.55
N PHE A 9 10.69 -7.81 -21.45
CA PHE A 9 9.69 -7.07 -20.68
C PHE A 9 10.24 -5.74 -20.12
N ARG A 10 11.45 -5.73 -19.54
CA ARG A 10 12.10 -4.49 -19.10
C ARG A 10 12.31 -3.52 -20.26
N LYS A 11 12.82 -4.01 -21.40
CA LYS A 11 12.98 -3.19 -22.63
C LYS A 11 11.65 -2.60 -23.09
N LEU A 12 10.57 -3.37 -23.03
CA LEU A 12 9.23 -2.88 -23.37
C LEU A 12 8.80 -1.75 -22.43
N CYS A 13 8.97 -1.91 -21.11
CA CYS A 13 8.65 -0.85 -20.16
C CYS A 13 9.48 0.42 -20.42
N ASP A 14 10.78 0.28 -20.69
CA ASP A 14 11.66 1.42 -21.00
C ASP A 14 11.24 2.15 -22.28
N VAL A 15 10.92 1.42 -23.35
CA VAL A 15 10.38 2.00 -24.60
C VAL A 15 9.07 2.75 -24.31
N THR A 16 8.21 2.18 -23.48
CA THR A 16 6.92 2.78 -23.12
C THR A 16 7.11 4.09 -22.32
N ARG A 17 8.13 4.16 -21.44
CA ARG A 17 8.51 5.39 -20.73
C ARG A 17 9.06 6.45 -21.67
N ILE A 18 9.96 6.06 -22.59
CA ILE A 18 10.53 6.97 -23.59
C ILE A 18 9.42 7.57 -24.45
N HIS A 19 8.47 6.77 -24.91
CA HIS A 19 7.33 7.26 -25.68
C HIS A 19 6.46 8.24 -24.88
N LEU A 20 6.21 7.98 -23.58
CA LEU A 20 5.48 8.91 -22.72
C LEU A 20 6.23 10.25 -22.58
N GLN A 21 7.55 10.21 -22.37
CA GLN A 21 8.38 11.42 -22.29
C GLN A 21 8.34 12.22 -23.59
N GLN A 22 8.36 11.55 -24.75
CA GLN A 22 8.21 12.20 -26.05
C GLN A 22 6.84 12.87 -26.20
N ILE A 23 5.75 12.20 -25.80
CA ILE A 23 4.40 12.79 -25.83
C ILE A 23 4.34 14.06 -24.96
N VAL A 24 4.90 14.01 -23.75
CA VAL A 24 4.95 15.18 -22.85
C VAL A 24 5.77 16.30 -23.46
N LYS A 25 6.94 15.99 -24.04
CA LYS A 25 7.85 16.97 -24.65
C LYS A 25 7.25 17.68 -25.86
N TYR A 26 6.48 16.97 -26.68
CA TYR A 26 5.92 17.47 -27.94
C TYR A 26 4.42 17.80 -27.86
N ASN A 27 3.88 18.05 -26.66
CA ASN A 27 2.44 18.25 -26.45
C ASN A 27 1.84 19.48 -27.16
N GLN A 28 2.69 20.40 -27.64
CA GLN A 28 2.28 21.63 -28.32
C GLN A 28 2.02 21.40 -29.83
N ASN A 29 2.37 20.24 -30.36
CA ASN A 29 2.11 19.89 -31.75
C ASN A 29 0.63 19.50 -31.93
N THR A 30 -0.02 20.02 -32.97
CA THR A 30 -1.44 19.78 -33.25
C THR A 30 -1.79 18.32 -33.52
N LEU A 31 -0.81 17.52 -33.97
CA LEU A 31 -0.95 16.08 -34.20
C LEU A 31 -0.51 15.21 -33.01
N SER A 32 -0.13 15.83 -31.87
CA SER A 32 0.32 15.09 -30.69
C SER A 32 -0.84 14.53 -29.87
N ILE A 33 -0.56 13.47 -29.10
CA ILE A 33 -1.54 12.90 -28.15
C ILE A 33 -1.80 13.92 -27.05
N ASN A 34 -3.05 14.31 -26.88
CA ASN A 34 -3.47 15.25 -25.85
C ASN A 34 -3.58 14.55 -24.48
N LEU A 35 -2.60 14.74 -23.60
CA LEU A 35 -2.63 14.23 -22.23
C LEU A 35 -3.64 14.95 -21.30
N GLY A 36 -4.34 15.97 -21.80
CA GLY A 36 -5.50 16.56 -21.14
C GLY A 36 -6.82 15.82 -21.41
N ASP A 37 -6.85 14.92 -22.41
CA ASP A 37 -8.02 14.10 -22.70
C ASP A 37 -8.12 12.92 -21.69
N PRO A 38 -9.22 12.80 -20.93
CA PRO A 38 -9.39 11.73 -19.95
C PRO A 38 -9.30 10.33 -20.57
N ALA A 39 -9.82 10.12 -21.78
CA ALA A 39 -9.78 8.80 -22.42
C ALA A 39 -8.35 8.37 -22.74
N SER A 40 -7.52 9.32 -23.21
CA SER A 40 -6.10 9.10 -23.46
C SER A 40 -5.32 8.75 -22.18
N ILE A 41 -5.62 9.40 -21.05
CA ILE A 41 -5.01 9.10 -19.75
C ILE A 41 -5.47 7.74 -19.22
N ASP A 42 -6.76 7.42 -19.31
CA ASP A 42 -7.30 6.14 -18.83
C ASP A 42 -6.63 4.96 -19.56
N LEU A 43 -6.47 5.05 -20.90
CA LEU A 43 -5.73 4.05 -21.68
C LEU A 43 -4.27 3.91 -21.25
N GLN A 44 -3.57 5.01 -20.98
CA GLN A 44 -2.19 4.98 -20.49
C GLN A 44 -2.10 4.30 -19.12
N LEU A 45 -3.04 4.62 -18.22
CA LEU A 45 -3.13 4.04 -16.88
C LEU A 45 -3.40 2.54 -16.95
N GLU A 46 -4.32 2.09 -17.81
CA GLU A 46 -4.60 0.66 -18.02
C GLU A 46 -3.36 -0.11 -18.49
N VAL A 47 -2.62 0.44 -19.47
CA VAL A 47 -1.36 -0.17 -19.94
C VAL A 47 -0.34 -0.27 -18.81
N ARG A 48 -0.16 0.81 -18.01
CA ARG A 48 0.80 0.78 -16.89
C ARG A 48 0.36 -0.14 -15.76
N LEU A 49 -0.93 -0.24 -15.47
CA LEU A 49 -1.45 -1.21 -14.49
C LEU A 49 -1.19 -2.64 -14.94
N GLY A 50 -1.36 -2.93 -16.24
CA GLY A 50 -0.95 -4.21 -16.82
C GLY A 50 0.55 -4.47 -16.68
N GLN A 51 1.40 -3.47 -16.95
CA GLN A 51 2.85 -3.58 -16.73
C GLN A 51 3.18 -3.84 -15.26
N LEU A 52 2.52 -3.15 -14.32
CA LEU A 52 2.74 -3.35 -12.90
C LEU A 52 2.38 -4.78 -12.47
N ASP A 53 1.24 -5.29 -12.93
CA ASP A 53 0.80 -6.66 -12.66
C ASP A 53 1.80 -7.71 -13.21
N LEU A 54 2.27 -7.49 -14.43
CA LEU A 54 3.29 -8.33 -15.05
C LEU A 54 4.63 -8.26 -14.31
N ALA A 55 5.06 -7.08 -13.88
CA ALA A 55 6.27 -6.90 -13.09
C ALA A 55 6.17 -7.64 -11.76
N ILE A 56 5.03 -7.57 -11.08
CA ILE A 56 4.77 -8.28 -9.82
C ILE A 56 4.80 -9.80 -10.06
N SER A 57 4.08 -10.32 -11.06
CA SER A 57 4.02 -11.76 -11.34
C SER A 57 5.37 -12.37 -11.73
N MET A 58 6.26 -11.58 -12.34
CA MET A 58 7.64 -11.98 -12.67
C MET A 58 8.66 -11.67 -11.57
N GLU A 59 8.21 -11.15 -10.42
CA GLU A 59 9.01 -10.70 -9.28
C GLU A 59 10.09 -9.66 -9.65
N LEU A 60 9.78 -8.80 -10.62
CA LEU A 60 10.62 -7.71 -11.06
C LEU A 60 10.36 -6.47 -10.20
N TRP A 61 10.69 -6.55 -8.92
CA TRP A 61 10.35 -5.52 -7.93
C TRP A 61 10.89 -4.13 -8.32
N ASN A 62 12.15 -4.02 -8.78
CA ASN A 62 12.69 -2.74 -9.26
C ASN A 62 11.88 -2.14 -10.41
N GLU A 63 11.40 -2.99 -11.31
CA GLU A 63 10.56 -2.57 -12.44
C GLU A 63 9.17 -2.15 -11.96
N ALA A 64 8.60 -2.88 -11.00
CA ALA A 64 7.32 -2.53 -10.38
C ALA A 64 7.38 -1.13 -9.75
N PHE A 65 8.47 -0.77 -9.05
CA PHE A 65 8.64 0.57 -8.48
C PHE A 65 8.69 1.67 -9.53
N LYS A 66 9.47 1.49 -10.59
CA LYS A 66 9.48 2.45 -11.71
C LYS A 66 8.10 2.59 -12.33
N THR A 67 7.37 1.49 -12.52
CA THR A 67 6.01 1.53 -13.05
C THR A 67 5.02 2.21 -12.09
N MET A 68 5.18 2.06 -10.76
CA MET A 68 4.37 2.81 -9.79
C MET A 68 4.59 4.33 -9.91
N GLU A 69 5.83 4.76 -10.14
CA GLU A 69 6.18 6.17 -10.38
C GLU A 69 5.59 6.68 -11.70
N ASP A 70 5.63 5.88 -12.76
CA ASP A 70 5.02 6.21 -14.04
C ASP A 70 3.50 6.43 -13.89
N ILE A 71 2.82 5.54 -13.14
CA ILE A 71 1.39 5.68 -12.83
C ILE A 71 1.16 6.95 -12.02
N HIS A 72 1.91 7.18 -10.95
CA HIS A 72 1.77 8.38 -10.14
C HIS A 72 1.95 9.66 -10.96
N PHE A 73 2.92 9.69 -11.87
CA PHE A 73 3.12 10.80 -12.81
C PHE A 73 1.88 11.03 -13.69
N LEU A 74 1.32 9.98 -14.29
CA LEU A 74 0.09 10.08 -15.10
C LEU A 74 -1.10 10.60 -14.27
N LEU A 75 -1.26 10.14 -13.03
CA LEU A 75 -2.32 10.60 -12.12
C LEU A 75 -2.19 12.09 -11.78
N ARG A 76 -0.98 12.66 -11.84
CA ARG A 76 -0.75 14.09 -11.64
C ARG A 76 -1.00 14.95 -12.88
N LEU A 77 -0.95 14.37 -14.07
CA LEU A 77 -1.20 15.09 -15.32
C LEU A 77 -2.69 15.32 -15.58
N THR A 78 -3.55 14.42 -15.10
CA THR A 78 -4.99 14.58 -15.28
C THR A 78 -5.55 15.70 -14.40
N LYS A 79 -6.37 16.58 -15.02
CA LYS A 79 -7.16 17.59 -14.29
C LYS A 79 -8.40 17.00 -13.62
N LYS A 80 -8.86 15.83 -14.09
CA LYS A 80 -10.03 15.14 -13.57
C LYS A 80 -9.60 13.99 -12.68
N ALA A 81 -10.32 13.78 -11.57
CA ALA A 81 -10.08 12.63 -10.71
C ALA A 81 -10.20 11.32 -11.53
N PRO A 82 -9.19 10.42 -11.46
CA PRO A 82 -9.21 9.13 -12.13
C PRO A 82 -10.40 8.28 -11.69
N HIS A 83 -10.81 7.33 -12.53
CA HIS A 83 -11.93 6.46 -12.20
C HIS A 83 -11.64 5.64 -10.92
N PRO A 84 -12.56 5.57 -9.92
CA PRO A 84 -12.32 4.90 -8.64
C PRO A 84 -11.87 3.44 -8.76
N LYS A 85 -12.38 2.70 -9.76
CA LYS A 85 -11.94 1.32 -10.05
C LYS A 85 -10.45 1.23 -10.38
N ILE A 86 -9.92 2.16 -11.20
CA ILE A 86 -8.51 2.19 -11.58
C ILE A 86 -7.65 2.47 -10.34
N LEU A 87 -8.07 3.44 -9.51
CA LEU A 87 -7.38 3.74 -8.26
C LEU A 87 -7.40 2.56 -7.27
N ALA A 88 -8.52 1.85 -7.15
CA ALA A 88 -8.61 0.68 -6.28
C ALA A 88 -7.63 -0.42 -6.73
N ILE A 89 -7.54 -0.70 -8.03
CA ILE A 89 -6.57 -1.66 -8.57
C ILE A 89 -5.14 -1.17 -8.28
N PHE A 90 -4.86 0.12 -8.51
CA PHE A 90 -3.56 0.71 -8.20
C PHE A 90 -3.17 0.51 -6.74
N TYR A 91 -4.00 0.94 -5.78
CA TYR A 91 -3.71 0.79 -4.35
C TYR A 91 -3.57 -0.68 -3.92
N GLN A 92 -4.36 -1.58 -4.51
CA GLN A 92 -4.21 -3.02 -4.29
C GLN A 92 -2.82 -3.51 -4.74
N LYS A 93 -2.37 -3.16 -5.96
CA LYS A 93 -1.08 -3.60 -6.49
C LYS A 93 0.10 -3.00 -5.73
N ILE A 94 0.08 -1.70 -5.43
CA ILE A 94 1.18 -1.07 -4.69
C ILE A 94 1.26 -1.60 -3.25
N SER A 95 0.13 -1.92 -2.62
CA SER A 95 0.15 -2.54 -1.28
C SER A 95 0.92 -3.87 -1.28
N LEU A 96 0.77 -4.67 -2.34
CA LEU A 96 1.51 -5.92 -2.49
C LEU A 96 3.01 -5.67 -2.71
N VAL A 97 3.36 -4.68 -3.54
CA VAL A 97 4.77 -4.30 -3.76
C VAL A 97 5.42 -3.83 -2.45
N PHE A 98 4.77 -2.97 -1.68
CA PHE A 98 5.31 -2.52 -0.39
C PHE A 98 5.43 -3.63 0.65
N SER A 99 4.49 -4.60 0.65
CA SER A 99 4.60 -5.78 1.50
C SER A 99 5.85 -6.60 1.14
N LYS A 100 6.09 -6.85 -0.15
CA LYS A 100 7.24 -7.64 -0.63
C LYS A 100 8.57 -6.92 -0.49
N ALA A 101 8.57 -5.60 -0.61
CA ALA A 101 9.73 -4.75 -0.35
C ALA A 101 10.01 -4.53 1.15
N ASN A 102 9.21 -5.14 2.04
CA ASN A 102 9.34 -5.04 3.50
C ASN A 102 9.27 -3.59 4.01
N VAL A 103 8.31 -2.83 3.49
CA VAL A 103 8.00 -1.45 3.91
C VAL A 103 6.62 -1.40 4.59
N PRO A 104 6.51 -1.86 5.84
CA PRO A 104 5.21 -2.08 6.49
C PRO A 104 4.40 -0.79 6.64
N LEU A 105 5.06 0.35 6.83
CA LEU A 105 4.41 1.65 6.96
C LEU A 105 3.64 2.04 5.69
N PHE A 106 4.29 2.03 4.52
CA PHE A 106 3.65 2.37 3.25
C PHE A 106 2.65 1.29 2.81
N HIS A 107 2.90 0.02 3.16
CA HIS A 107 1.95 -1.05 2.98
C HIS A 107 0.63 -0.79 3.71
N ALA A 108 0.68 -0.44 5.00
CA ALA A 108 -0.51 -0.14 5.80
C ALA A 108 -1.30 1.04 5.22
N ILE A 109 -0.61 2.10 4.79
CA ILE A 109 -1.25 3.28 4.17
C ILE A 109 -1.92 2.93 2.85
N ALA A 110 -1.25 2.15 1.99
CA ALA A 110 -1.83 1.72 0.73
C ALA A 110 -3.14 0.95 0.95
N LEU A 111 -3.18 0.07 1.95
CA LEU A 111 -4.39 -0.65 2.36
C LEU A 111 -5.46 0.29 2.91
N GLN A 112 -5.09 1.30 3.71
CA GLN A 112 -6.02 2.29 4.25
C GLN A 112 -6.65 3.14 3.13
N LYS A 113 -5.85 3.60 2.16
CA LYS A 113 -6.34 4.31 0.96
C LYS A 113 -7.29 3.44 0.14
N LEU A 114 -6.95 2.16 -0.03
CA LEU A 114 -7.81 1.18 -0.69
C LEU A 114 -9.14 1.03 0.06
N PHE A 115 -9.11 0.91 1.38
CA PHE A 115 -10.30 0.80 2.22
C PHE A 115 -11.23 2.01 2.07
N ILE A 116 -10.69 3.23 2.11
CA ILE A 116 -11.48 4.46 1.93
C ILE A 116 -12.21 4.44 0.58
N LEU A 117 -11.49 4.16 -0.51
CA LEU A 117 -12.08 4.09 -1.85
C LEU A 117 -13.17 3.02 -1.96
N ILE A 118 -12.92 1.86 -1.37
CA ILE A 118 -13.85 0.74 -1.34
C ILE A 118 -15.12 1.13 -0.56
N LYS A 119 -14.98 1.79 0.59
CA LYS A 119 -16.09 2.27 1.43
C LYS A 119 -16.94 3.33 0.73
N GLU A 120 -16.31 4.25 0.01
CA GLU A 120 -17.00 5.36 -0.67
C GLU A 120 -17.72 4.93 -1.96
N HIS A 121 -17.16 3.98 -2.71
CA HIS A 121 -17.62 3.70 -4.07
C HIS A 121 -18.26 2.32 -4.29
N LYS A 122 -18.11 1.34 -3.38
CA LYS A 122 -18.73 0.01 -3.54
C LYS A 122 -20.13 0.00 -2.90
N LYS A 123 -21.17 0.05 -3.73
CA LYS A 123 -22.57 -0.11 -3.27
C LYS A 123 -22.85 -1.58 -2.91
N GLY A 124 -23.31 -1.84 -1.69
CA GLY A 124 -23.74 -3.18 -1.25
C GLY A 124 -22.59 -4.08 -0.78
N PHE A 125 -21.93 -3.70 0.32
CA PHE A 125 -20.90 -4.56 0.93
C PHE A 125 -21.52 -5.80 1.55
N LYS A 126 -20.97 -6.97 1.22
CA LYS A 126 -21.19 -8.16 2.05
C LYS A 126 -20.45 -7.93 3.37
N PRO A 127 -21.12 -8.03 4.54
CA PRO A 127 -20.49 -7.71 5.82
C PRO A 127 -19.16 -8.45 6.03
N GLU A 128 -19.08 -9.71 5.63
CA GLU A 128 -17.87 -10.53 5.70
C GLU A 128 -16.67 -9.95 4.92
N GLU A 129 -16.90 -9.47 3.70
CA GLU A 129 -15.83 -8.83 2.92
C GLU A 129 -15.35 -7.57 3.64
N MET A 130 -16.24 -6.82 4.29
CA MET A 130 -15.90 -5.57 4.96
C MET A 130 -15.01 -5.87 6.15
N THR A 131 -15.37 -6.89 6.92
CA THR A 131 -14.59 -7.40 8.03
C THR A 131 -13.21 -7.86 7.57
N LYS A 132 -13.11 -8.62 6.48
CA LYS A 132 -11.81 -9.02 5.91
C LYS A 132 -10.90 -7.84 5.58
N VAL A 133 -11.41 -6.87 4.83
CA VAL A 133 -10.59 -5.71 4.42
C VAL A 133 -10.22 -4.85 5.64
N SER A 134 -11.16 -4.62 6.56
CA SER A 134 -10.94 -3.80 7.76
C SER A 134 -9.93 -4.44 8.71
N SER A 135 -10.09 -5.74 8.99
CA SER A 135 -9.15 -6.52 9.81
C SER A 135 -7.75 -6.53 9.21
N ARG A 136 -7.64 -6.63 7.88
CA ARG A 136 -6.34 -6.58 7.19
C ARG A 136 -5.66 -5.23 7.32
N VAL A 137 -6.38 -4.14 7.16
CA VAL A 137 -5.84 -2.78 7.37
C VAL A 137 -5.38 -2.59 8.81
N LEU A 138 -6.19 -3.06 9.76
CA LEU A 138 -5.88 -2.98 11.19
C LEU A 138 -4.63 -3.80 11.55
N ALA A 139 -4.56 -5.06 11.10
CA ALA A 139 -3.40 -5.93 11.32
C ALA A 139 -2.12 -5.36 10.69
N ALA A 140 -2.20 -4.81 9.47
CA ALA A 140 -1.07 -4.16 8.82
C ALA A 140 -0.58 -2.93 9.61
N THR A 141 -1.51 -2.16 10.18
CA THR A 141 -1.20 -0.97 11.00
C THR A 141 -0.55 -1.35 12.33
N ILE A 142 -1.06 -2.38 13.01
CA ILE A 142 -0.46 -2.92 14.25
C ILE A 142 0.95 -3.45 13.99
N SER A 143 1.17 -4.09 12.83
CA SER A 143 2.44 -4.70 12.45
C SER A 143 3.56 -3.69 12.17
N VAL A 144 3.25 -2.40 12.06
CA VAL A 144 4.26 -1.35 11.91
C VAL A 144 5.08 -1.28 13.20
N PRO A 145 6.42 -1.47 13.15
CA PRO A 145 7.29 -1.43 14.32
C PRO A 145 7.11 -0.17 15.17
N LEU A 146 7.20 -0.33 16.49
CA LEU A 146 7.21 0.77 17.46
C LEU A 146 8.59 1.42 17.47
N THR A 147 8.66 2.69 17.11
CA THR A 147 9.94 3.38 16.96
C THR A 147 10.24 4.21 18.21
N SER A 148 11.34 3.89 18.89
CA SER A 148 11.96 4.81 19.84
C SER A 148 12.80 5.82 19.04
N ASN A 149 12.24 6.99 18.76
CA ASN A 149 12.87 8.23 18.28
C ASN A 149 13.96 8.18 17.16
N GLN A 150 13.72 8.95 16.10
CA GLN A 150 14.68 9.54 15.13
C GLN A 150 15.56 8.60 14.27
N THR A 151 16.05 7.47 14.77
CA THR A 151 17.00 6.60 14.05
C THR A 151 16.38 5.78 12.92
N GLU A 152 15.05 5.69 12.81
CA GLU A 152 14.39 4.92 11.76
C GLU A 152 14.11 5.68 10.47
N ILE A 153 14.03 7.02 10.48
CA ILE A 153 14.11 7.75 9.21
C ILE A 153 15.51 7.53 8.65
N ASP A 154 16.55 7.59 9.48
CA ASP A 154 17.92 7.27 9.05
C ASP A 154 18.08 5.79 8.68
N ALA A 155 17.45 4.84 9.38
CA ALA A 155 17.52 3.41 9.06
C ALA A 155 16.65 3.01 7.86
N LEU A 156 15.49 3.65 7.65
CA LEU A 156 14.72 3.55 6.41
C LEU A 156 15.54 4.18 5.29
N LEU A 157 16.03 5.41 5.42
CA LEU A 157 16.91 6.04 4.44
C LEU A 157 18.15 5.17 4.14
N LEU A 158 18.76 4.51 5.12
CA LEU A 158 19.89 3.57 4.95
C LEU A 158 19.47 2.27 4.24
N ARG A 159 18.33 1.65 4.62
CA ARG A 159 17.81 0.42 3.95
C ARG A 159 17.29 0.69 2.54
N PHE A 160 16.75 1.90 2.30
CA PHE A 160 16.28 2.35 1.00
C PHE A 160 17.44 2.83 0.12
N ASN A 161 18.50 3.43 0.70
CA ASN A 161 19.67 3.91 -0.05
C ASN A 161 20.41 2.82 -0.83
N GLU A 162 20.31 1.55 -0.43
CA GLU A 162 21.04 0.48 -1.14
C GLU A 162 20.27 -0.10 -2.34
N ASN A 163 18.93 0.04 -2.44
CA ASN A 163 18.16 -0.59 -3.54
C ASN A 163 16.81 0.05 -3.94
N TRP A 164 16.26 1.04 -3.20
CA TRP A 164 14.85 1.46 -3.37
C TRP A 164 14.64 2.98 -3.29
N SER A 165 13.57 3.48 -3.93
CA SER A 165 13.23 4.92 -4.01
C SER A 165 13.16 5.61 -2.65
N ASN A 166 13.55 6.89 -2.64
CA ASN A 166 13.53 7.77 -1.47
C ASN A 166 12.17 7.70 -0.74
N PRO A 167 12.13 7.58 0.60
CA PRO A 167 10.88 7.55 1.38
C PRO A 167 9.90 8.70 1.07
N LEU A 168 10.40 9.89 0.71
CA LEU A 168 9.58 11.01 0.24
C LEU A 168 8.87 10.71 -1.08
N GLN A 169 9.54 10.00 -1.99
CA GLN A 169 8.98 9.58 -3.26
C GLN A 169 7.88 8.52 -3.05
N LEU A 170 8.08 7.59 -2.10
CA LEU A 170 7.06 6.61 -1.72
C LEU A 170 5.83 7.28 -1.10
N ALA A 171 6.05 8.28 -0.24
CA ALA A 171 4.98 9.12 0.30
C ALA A 171 4.23 9.85 -0.82
N ALA A 172 4.95 10.44 -1.78
CA ALA A 172 4.37 11.13 -2.92
C ALA A 172 3.50 10.20 -3.79
N ILE A 173 3.94 8.96 -4.06
CA ILE A 173 3.16 7.95 -4.80
C ILE A 173 1.79 7.71 -4.15
N LEU A 174 1.72 7.74 -2.82
CA LEU A 174 0.50 7.61 -2.02
C LEU A 174 -0.30 8.91 -1.86
N GLY A 175 0.15 9.99 -2.51
CA GLY A 175 -0.46 11.33 -2.44
C GLY A 175 -0.21 12.05 -1.12
N LEU A 176 0.86 11.73 -0.41
CA LEU A 176 1.23 12.37 0.86
C LEU A 176 2.30 13.45 0.63
N GLY A 177 2.17 14.58 1.34
CA GLY A 177 3.13 15.69 1.26
C GLY A 177 4.34 15.57 2.18
N SER A 178 4.34 14.60 3.10
CA SER A 178 5.43 14.32 4.04
C SER A 178 5.50 12.84 4.34
N ILE A 179 6.62 12.40 4.92
CA ILE A 179 6.77 11.02 5.38
C ILE A 179 5.81 10.81 6.57
N PRO A 180 4.84 9.89 6.44
CA PRO A 180 3.87 9.62 7.49
C PRO A 180 4.54 8.96 8.70
N THR A 181 3.97 9.12 9.89
CA THR A 181 4.40 8.40 11.08
C THR A 181 3.37 7.33 11.45
N ARG A 182 3.80 6.34 12.24
CA ARG A 182 2.88 5.31 12.77
C ARG A 182 1.69 5.93 13.50
N ASN A 183 1.93 6.93 14.34
CA ASN A 183 0.87 7.63 15.09
C ASN A 183 -0.13 8.31 14.15
N ALA A 184 0.34 8.99 13.10
CA ALA A 184 -0.55 9.64 12.12
C ALA A 184 -1.48 8.63 11.41
N ILE A 185 -0.96 7.44 11.07
CA ILE A 185 -1.77 6.37 10.45
C ILE A 185 -2.83 5.87 11.43
N VAL A 186 -2.46 5.66 12.70
CA VAL A 186 -3.37 5.20 13.75
C VAL A 186 -4.48 6.22 13.99
N GLU A 187 -4.16 7.52 14.09
CA GLU A 187 -5.14 8.60 14.25
C GLU A 187 -6.13 8.65 13.07
N GLU A 188 -5.62 8.59 11.84
CA GLU A 188 -6.46 8.60 10.65
C GLU A 188 -7.32 7.32 10.57
N MET A 189 -6.80 6.18 11.01
CA MET A 189 -7.55 4.91 11.04
C MET A 189 -8.74 4.97 12.01
N ILE A 190 -8.54 5.59 13.18
CA ILE A 190 -9.60 5.82 14.17
C ILE A 190 -10.65 6.78 13.58
N LYS A 191 -10.21 7.86 12.92
CA LYS A 191 -11.09 8.85 12.28
C LYS A 191 -11.98 8.26 11.18
N ILE A 192 -11.47 7.28 10.42
CA ILE A 192 -12.21 6.59 9.35
C ILE A 192 -13.19 5.53 9.90
N SER A 193 -13.13 5.27 11.22
CA SER A 193 -13.93 4.25 11.93
C SER A 193 -13.66 2.82 11.46
N ILE A 194 -12.42 2.49 11.10
CA ILE A 194 -12.06 1.12 10.67
C ILE A 194 -12.34 0.09 11.78
N LEU A 195 -12.16 0.48 13.04
CA LEU A 195 -12.40 -0.38 14.22
C LEU A 195 -13.85 -0.88 14.32
N GLN A 196 -14.83 -0.17 13.75
CA GLN A 196 -16.24 -0.58 13.80
C GLN A 196 -16.56 -1.76 12.87
N TYR A 197 -15.72 -1.98 11.87
CA TYR A 197 -15.94 -2.99 10.83
C TYR A 197 -15.00 -4.20 10.96
N ALA A 198 -13.86 -4.01 11.64
CA ALA A 198 -12.87 -5.05 11.86
C ALA A 198 -13.37 -6.14 12.82
N ASP A 199 -12.75 -7.31 12.73
CA ASP A 199 -13.06 -8.44 13.60
C ASP A 199 -12.73 -8.12 15.08
N PRO A 200 -13.59 -8.49 16.03
CA PRO A 200 -13.37 -8.20 17.45
C PRO A 200 -12.03 -8.68 17.99
N THR A 201 -11.51 -9.82 17.54
CA THR A 201 -10.21 -10.36 18.00
C THR A 201 -9.06 -9.40 17.66
N ILE A 202 -9.05 -8.85 16.45
CA ILE A 202 -8.01 -7.92 15.99
C ILE A 202 -8.17 -6.55 16.66
N VAL A 203 -9.41 -6.12 16.91
CA VAL A 203 -9.69 -4.88 17.66
C VAL A 203 -9.22 -5.00 19.10
N ASN A 204 -9.42 -6.16 19.75
CA ASN A 204 -8.92 -6.42 21.09
C ASN A 204 -7.39 -6.35 21.14
N ILE A 205 -6.70 -6.96 20.17
CA ILE A 205 -5.23 -6.85 20.04
C ILE A 205 -4.79 -5.40 19.85
N PHE A 206 -5.48 -4.64 18.99
CA PHE A 206 -5.20 -3.23 18.78
C PHE A 206 -5.31 -2.42 20.07
N ASN A 207 -6.41 -2.61 20.80
CA ASN A 207 -6.67 -1.93 22.07
C ASN A 207 -5.69 -2.35 23.16
N ALA A 208 -5.25 -3.61 23.18
CA ALA A 208 -4.25 -4.08 24.13
C ALA A 208 -2.86 -3.47 23.89
N ILE A 209 -2.49 -3.26 22.63
CA ILE A 209 -1.19 -2.67 22.25
C ILE A 209 -1.18 -1.14 22.38
N HIS A 210 -2.30 -0.47 22.09
CA HIS A 210 -2.37 1.01 22.09
C HIS A 210 -3.02 1.60 23.35
N GLY A 211 -3.74 0.77 24.13
CA GLY A 211 -4.38 1.21 25.37
C GLY A 211 -3.38 1.38 26.51
N TYR A 212 -3.70 2.27 27.44
CA TYR A 212 -2.92 2.54 28.66
C TYR A 212 -2.98 1.40 29.71
N ALA A 213 -3.59 0.27 29.38
CA ALA A 213 -3.65 -0.86 30.29
C ALA A 213 -2.28 -1.55 30.27
N HIS A 214 -1.50 -1.36 31.33
CA HIS A 214 -0.31 -2.15 31.59
C HIS A 214 -0.70 -3.62 31.80
N TYR A 215 -0.85 -4.37 30.72
CA TYR A 215 -1.01 -5.81 30.77
C TYR A 215 0.33 -6.40 31.19
N LYS A 216 0.44 -6.81 32.46
CA LYS A 216 1.60 -7.57 32.96
C LYS A 216 1.90 -8.82 32.11
N ASN A 217 0.89 -9.33 31.40
CA ASN A 217 0.94 -10.49 30.50
C ASN A 217 0.54 -10.13 29.04
N LEU A 218 0.89 -8.95 28.52
CA LEU A 218 0.49 -8.51 27.17
C LEU A 218 0.81 -9.54 26.08
N CYS A 219 2.02 -10.11 26.08
CA CYS A 219 2.42 -11.11 25.08
C CYS A 219 1.56 -12.38 25.13
N GLN A 220 1.18 -12.83 26.33
CA GLN A 220 0.32 -14.01 26.48
C GLN A 220 -1.09 -13.69 25.95
N TYR A 221 -1.65 -12.56 26.36
CA TYR A 221 -2.96 -12.10 25.89
C TYR A 221 -3.02 -11.99 24.36
N VAL A 222 -2.00 -11.37 23.74
CA VAL A 222 -1.93 -11.25 22.27
C VAL A 222 -1.81 -12.63 21.62
N ASN A 223 -1.03 -13.56 22.17
CA ASN A 223 -0.92 -14.91 21.60
C ASN A 223 -2.24 -15.68 21.70
N ASP A 224 -2.98 -15.55 22.80
CA ASP A 224 -4.27 -16.20 22.99
C ASP A 224 -5.32 -15.64 22.00
N GLU A 225 -5.36 -14.31 21.82
CA GLU A 225 -6.25 -13.67 20.84
C GLU A 225 -5.86 -14.04 19.39
N LEU A 226 -4.55 -14.13 19.08
CA LEU A 226 -4.08 -14.58 17.76
C LEU A 226 -4.49 -16.04 17.47
N ALA A 227 -4.61 -16.89 18.49
CA ALA A 227 -5.10 -18.26 18.35
C ALA A 227 -6.62 -18.33 18.10
N ASN A 228 -7.36 -17.31 18.52
CA ASN A 228 -8.81 -17.21 18.34
C ASN A 228 -9.24 -16.55 17.02
N ILE A 229 -8.29 -16.20 16.13
CA ILE A 229 -8.62 -15.61 14.83
C ILE A 229 -9.53 -16.56 14.03
N PRO A 230 -10.67 -16.09 13.52
CA PRO A 230 -11.57 -16.91 12.70
C PRO A 230 -10.90 -17.52 11.48
N SER A 231 -11.24 -18.76 11.14
CA SER A 231 -10.63 -19.51 10.01
C SER A 231 -10.70 -18.76 8.68
N PHE A 232 -11.76 -17.99 8.44
CA PHE A 232 -11.94 -17.21 7.20
C PHE A 232 -10.97 -16.02 7.07
N LEU A 233 -10.27 -15.64 8.14
CA LEU A 233 -9.29 -14.54 8.19
C LEU A 233 -7.84 -15.01 8.25
N ILE A 234 -7.57 -16.27 8.60
CA ILE A 234 -6.22 -16.78 8.87
C ILE A 234 -5.27 -16.53 7.68
N ASP A 235 -5.71 -16.82 6.45
CA ASP A 235 -4.87 -16.66 5.26
C ASP A 235 -4.46 -15.21 5.01
N ASP A 236 -5.40 -14.28 5.17
CA ASP A 236 -5.14 -12.84 5.02
C ASP A 236 -4.28 -12.28 6.16
N MET A 237 -4.36 -12.88 7.37
CA MET A 237 -3.65 -12.41 8.57
C MET A 237 -2.25 -13.02 8.73
N SER A 238 -1.99 -14.18 8.13
CA SER A 238 -0.72 -14.92 8.22
C SER A 238 0.54 -14.04 8.07
N PRO A 239 0.61 -13.10 7.10
CA PRO A 239 1.80 -12.25 6.92
C PRO A 239 2.10 -11.30 8.10
N TYR A 240 1.14 -11.04 8.98
CA TYR A 240 1.23 -10.05 10.05
C TYR A 240 1.52 -10.65 11.42
N LEU A 241 1.25 -11.94 11.63
CA LEU A 241 1.26 -12.58 12.95
C LEU A 241 2.59 -12.39 13.69
N ASP A 242 3.71 -12.63 13.03
CA ASP A 242 5.04 -12.49 13.65
C ASP A 242 5.40 -11.04 13.94
N SER A 243 4.99 -10.12 13.07
CA SER A 243 5.22 -8.68 13.28
C SER A 243 4.39 -8.17 14.47
N ILE A 244 3.15 -8.62 14.62
CA ILE A 244 2.29 -8.27 15.76
C ILE A 244 2.91 -8.80 17.07
N ARG A 245 3.41 -10.04 17.09
CA ARG A 245 4.10 -10.59 18.27
C ARG A 245 5.33 -9.76 18.66
N LYS A 246 6.15 -9.36 17.69
CA LYS A 246 7.31 -8.49 17.91
C LYS A 246 6.92 -7.13 18.46
N VAL A 247 5.88 -6.52 17.90
CA VAL A 247 5.36 -5.24 18.39
C VAL A 247 4.88 -5.35 19.82
N ALA A 248 4.08 -6.38 20.15
CA ALA A 248 3.62 -6.62 21.52
C ALA A 248 4.77 -6.80 22.52
N PHE A 249 5.84 -7.47 22.11
CA PHE A 249 7.06 -7.59 22.92
C PHE A 249 7.76 -6.25 23.11
N CYS A 250 7.91 -5.46 22.05
CA CYS A 250 8.51 -4.12 22.15
C CYS A 250 7.68 -3.15 23.00
N THR A 251 6.36 -3.30 23.07
CA THR A 251 5.50 -2.47 23.95
C THR A 251 5.76 -2.73 25.44
N LEU A 252 6.27 -3.91 25.81
CA LEU A 252 6.56 -4.26 27.21
C LEU A 252 7.93 -3.76 27.70
N LEU A 253 8.85 -3.46 26.78
CA LEU A 253 10.20 -2.96 27.08
C LEU A 253 10.17 -1.45 27.34
#